data_AF-A0A6N2T409-F1
#
_entry.id   AF-A0A6N2T409-F1
#
_cell.length_a   1.000
_cell.length_b   1.000
_cell.length_c   1.000
_cell.angle_alpha   90.00
_cell.angle_beta   90.00
_cell.angle_gamma   90.00
#
_symmetry.space_group_name_H-M   'P 1'
#
loop_
_entity.id
_entity.type
_entity.pdbx_description
1 polymer ?
#
loop_
_entity_poly.entity_id
_entity_poly.type
_entity_poly.pdbx_seq_one_letter_code
_entity_poly.pdbx_strand_id
1 'polypeptide(L)'
;MTVQAHTAWRYRNPADLIGRRCIALTRMDVTLDGPLDLIRLSPVHAVLKYQGIGLHIINCDLRHHTNKPADGIRTVIITESKP
;
A
#
# COMPACT_ATOMS: atom_id res chain seq x y z
N MET A 1 21.78 11.03 2.48
CA MET A 1 20.60 10.21 2.12
C MET A 1 19.41 10.78 2.84
N THR A 2 18.52 11.46 2.12
CA THR A 2 17.28 11.98 2.68
C THR A 2 16.35 10.80 2.88
N VAL A 3 16.15 10.37 4.13
CA VAL A 3 15.10 9.42 4.46
C VAL A 3 13.78 10.16 4.26
N GLN A 4 13.21 10.11 3.05
CA GLN A 4 11.83 10.52 2.87
C GLN A 4 11.00 9.65 3.81
N ALA A 5 10.17 10.31 4.63
CA ALA A 5 9.41 9.66 5.68
C ALA A 5 8.70 8.41 5.13
N HIS A 6 8.78 7.29 5.87
CA HIS A 6 8.13 6.00 5.58
C HIS A 6 6.60 6.09 5.34
N THR A 7 6.03 7.28 5.34
CA THR A 7 4.63 7.63 5.15
C THR A 7 4.35 8.39 3.84
N ALA A 8 5.36 8.70 3.01
CA ALA A 8 5.15 9.47 1.78
C ALA A 8 4.14 8.83 0.82
N TRP A 9 4.04 7.49 0.83
CA TRP A 9 3.03 6.74 0.08
C TRP A 9 1.59 7.10 0.43
N ARG A 10 1.32 7.68 1.61
CA ARG A 10 -0.03 8.08 2.06
C ARG A 10 -0.69 9.13 1.18
N TYR A 11 0.11 9.89 0.43
CA TYR A 11 -0.37 10.99 -0.41
C TYR A 11 -0.02 10.79 -1.89
N ARG A 12 0.53 9.62 -2.26
CA ARG A 12 0.82 9.30 -3.66
C ARG A 12 -0.40 8.79 -4.39
N ASN A 13 -0.43 8.97 -5.70
CA ASN A 13 -1.41 8.30 -6.54
C ASN A 13 -1.23 6.77 -6.38
N PRO A 14 -2.29 6.00 -6.08
CA PRO A 14 -2.19 4.55 -5.95
C PRO A 14 -1.56 3.84 -7.15
N ALA A 15 -1.74 4.39 -8.36
CA ALA A 15 -1.12 3.85 -9.57
C ALA A 15 0.42 3.90 -9.54
N ASP A 16 1.01 4.88 -8.83
CA ASP A 16 2.47 5.01 -8.69
C ASP A 16 3.07 3.93 -7.77
N LEU A 17 2.22 3.25 -7.01
CA LEU A 17 2.59 2.24 -6.01
C LEU A 17 2.52 0.80 -6.57
N ILE A 18 1.95 0.61 -7.75
CA ILE A 18 1.87 -0.70 -8.41
C ILE A 18 3.28 -1.26 -8.67
N GLY A 19 3.47 -2.54 -8.35
CA GLY A 19 4.71 -3.28 -8.54
C GLY A 19 5.82 -2.91 -7.54
N ARG A 20 5.62 -1.90 -6.68
CA ARG A 20 6.59 -1.58 -5.63
C ARG A 20 6.58 -2.66 -4.55
N ARG A 21 7.75 -2.93 -3.99
CA ARG A 21 7.88 -3.80 -2.81
C ARG A 21 7.26 -3.10 -1.60
N CYS A 22 6.36 -3.82 -0.95
CA CYS A 22 5.65 -3.41 0.25
C CYS A 22 5.96 -4.39 1.37
N ILE A 23 6.39 -3.89 2.51
CA ILE A 23 6.54 -4.67 3.75
C ILE A 23 5.44 -4.21 4.70
N ALA A 24 4.56 -5.13 5.09
CA ALA A 24 3.42 -4.85 5.96
C ALA A 24 3.51 -5.70 7.24
N LEU A 25 3.33 -5.04 8.38
CA LEU A 25 3.14 -5.72 9.67
C LEU A 25 1.65 -5.76 9.98
N THR A 26 1.11 -6.96 10.13
CA THR A 26 -0.29 -7.15 10.56
C THR A 26 -0.46 -6.92 12.05
N ARG A 27 -1.69 -6.79 12.54
CA ARG A 27 -2.01 -6.74 13.97
C ARG A 27 -1.76 -8.07 14.70
N MET A 28 -1.54 -9.16 13.97
CA MET A 28 -1.20 -10.48 14.53
C MET A 28 0.31 -10.74 14.53
N ASP A 29 1.13 -9.68 14.40
CA ASP A 29 2.58 -9.73 14.33
C ASP A 29 3.16 -10.60 13.18
N VAL A 30 2.36 -10.88 12.15
CA VAL A 30 2.83 -11.48 10.89
C VAL A 30 3.38 -10.38 9.99
N THR A 31 4.61 -10.56 9.50
CA THR A 31 5.22 -9.70 8.48
C THR A 31 4.99 -10.28 7.10
N LEU A 32 4.52 -9.45 6.19
CA LEU A 32 4.31 -9.77 4.78
C LEU A 32 5.22 -8.91 3.92
N ASP A 33 5.71 -9.48 2.83
CA ASP A 33 6.63 -8.81 1.92
C ASP A 33 6.32 -9.24 0.49
N GLY A 34 6.20 -8.27 -0.42
CA GLY A 34 5.93 -8.56 -1.81
C GLY A 34 5.54 -7.33 -2.62
N PRO A 35 5.37 -7.50 -3.94
CA PRO A 35 4.91 -6.44 -4.81
C PRO A 35 3.41 -6.18 -4.65
N LEU A 36 3.01 -4.93 -4.81
CA LEU A 36 1.62 -4.51 -4.80
C LEU A 36 0.95 -4.58 -6.18
N ASP A 37 -0.33 -4.88 -6.18
CA ASP A 37 -1.24 -4.73 -7.31
C ASP A 37 -2.41 -3.83 -6.93
N LEU A 38 -2.98 -3.11 -7.90
CA LEU A 38 -4.06 -2.15 -7.69
C LEU A 38 -5.39 -2.71 -8.19
N ILE A 39 -6.39 -2.76 -7.32
CA ILE A 39 -7.77 -3.04 -7.69
C ILE A 39 -8.62 -1.80 -7.49
N ARG A 40 -9.29 -1.37 -8.54
CA ARG A 40 -10.32 -0.33 -8.46
C ARG A 40 -11.66 -0.98 -8.08
N LEU A 41 -12.20 -0.60 -6.93
CA LEU A 41 -13.48 -1.11 -6.42
C LEU A 41 -14.65 -0.22 -6.83
N SER A 42 -14.40 1.09 -6.99
CA SER A 42 -15.40 2.07 -7.46
C SER A 42 -14.70 3.28 -8.09
N PRO A 43 -15.45 4.25 -8.65
CA PRO A 43 -14.86 5.49 -9.17
C PRO A 43 -14.01 6.27 -8.16
N VAL A 44 -14.33 6.16 -6.87
CA VAL A 44 -13.74 6.93 -5.77
C VAL A 44 -12.93 6.07 -4.79
N HIS A 45 -12.90 4.75 -4.96
CA HIS A 45 -12.25 3.84 -4.03
C HIS A 45 -11.44 2.75 -4.75
N ALA A 46 -10.24 2.50 -4.26
CA ALA A 46 -9.38 1.42 -4.71
C ALA A 46 -8.63 0.80 -3.53
N VAL A 47 -8.04 -0.37 -3.75
CA VAL A 47 -7.19 -1.05 -2.77
C VAL A 47 -5.89 -1.49 -3.43
N LEU A 48 -4.79 -1.41 -2.68
CA LEU A 48 -3.55 -2.10 -3.04
C LEU A 48 -3.47 -3.40 -2.24
N LYS A 49 -3.19 -4.49 -2.93
CA LYS A 49 -3.06 -5.84 -2.36
C LYS A 49 -1.75 -6.49 -2.77
N TYR A 50 -1.33 -7.52 -2.04
CA TYR A 50 -0.22 -8.35 -2.52
C TYR A 50 -0.62 -9.15 -3.76
N GLN A 51 0.30 -9.21 -4.73
CA GLN A 51 0.15 -10.10 -5.88
C GLN A 51 0.05 -11.55 -5.42
N GLY A 52 -0.93 -12.30 -5.96
CA GLY A 52 -1.13 -13.73 -5.68
C GLY A 52 -1.81 -14.09 -4.36
N ILE A 53 -1.80 -13.23 -3.34
CA ILE A 53 -2.32 -13.55 -2.00
C ILE A 53 -3.70 -12.92 -1.73
N GLY A 54 -4.16 -12.00 -2.59
CA GLY A 54 -5.50 -11.40 -2.49
C GLY A 54 -5.70 -10.46 -1.29
N LEU A 55 -4.77 -10.43 -0.35
CA LEU A 55 -4.88 -9.66 0.89
C LEU A 55 -4.73 -8.16 0.64
N HIS A 56 -5.73 -7.38 1.07
CA HIS A 56 -5.72 -5.93 1.00
C HIS A 56 -4.77 -5.35 2.05
N ILE A 57 -3.87 -4.47 1.61
CA ILE A 57 -2.84 -3.88 2.48
C ILE A 57 -3.08 -2.38 2.66
N ILE A 58 -3.57 -1.71 1.62
CA ILE A 58 -3.77 -0.26 1.63
C ILE A 58 -5.13 0.06 1.02
N ASN A 59 -5.93 0.81 1.76
CA ASN A 59 -7.15 1.43 1.27
C ASN A 59 -6.82 2.78 0.64
N CYS A 60 -7.32 3.01 -0.57
CA CYS A 60 -7.07 4.21 -1.34
C CYS A 60 -8.38 4.99 -1.54
N ASP A 61 -8.41 6.20 -0.98
CA ASP A 61 -9.46 7.18 -1.24
C ASP A 61 -9.04 8.05 -2.43
N LEU A 62 -9.67 7.78 -3.58
CA LEU A 62 -9.36 8.47 -4.83
C LEU A 62 -10.01 9.85 -4.89
N ARG A 63 -11.01 10.13 -4.06
CA ARG A 63 -11.67 11.44 -3.98
C ARG A 63 -10.78 12.44 -3.24
N HIS A 64 -10.14 12.01 -2.17
CA HIS A 64 -9.30 12.87 -1.35
C HIS A 64 -7.80 12.67 -1.59
N HIS A 65 -7.42 11.78 -2.53
CA HIS A 65 -6.03 11.43 -2.82
C HIS A 65 -5.24 11.01 -1.57
N THR A 66 -5.87 10.18 -0.72
CA THR A 66 -5.23 9.67 0.50
C THR A 66 -5.25 8.15 0.56
N ASN A 67 -4.16 7.59 1.06
CA ASN A 67 -3.98 6.16 1.28
C ASN A 67 -3.81 5.88 2.76
N LYS A 68 -4.40 4.77 3.23
CA LYS A 68 -4.37 4.35 4.63
C LYS A 68 -4.12 2.85 4.71
N PRO A 69 -3.45 2.34 5.77
CA PRO A 69 -3.38 0.90 5.99
C PRO A 69 -4.79 0.29 5.99
N ALA A 70 -4.92 -0.89 5.40
CA ALA A 70 -6.16 -1.66 5.47
C ALA A 70 -6.44 -2.12 6.90
N ASP A 71 -7.66 -2.57 7.16
CA ASP A 71 -7.98 -3.11 8.47
C ASP A 71 -7.13 -4.35 8.77
N GLY A 72 -6.72 -4.51 10.03
CA GLY A 72 -5.77 -5.55 10.43
C GLY A 72 -4.30 -5.27 10.07
N ILE A 73 -3.98 -4.16 9.38
CA ILE A 73 -2.59 -3.76 9.10
C ILE A 73 -2.13 -2.68 10.10
N ARG A 74 -1.01 -2.94 10.77
CA ARG A 74 -0.41 -2.05 11.77
C ARG A 74 0.54 -1.05 11.14
N THR A 75 1.44 -1.54 10.27
CA THR A 75 2.50 -0.73 9.65
C THR A 75 2.66 -1.11 8.19
N VAL A 76 2.96 -0.13 7.34
CA VAL A 76 3.26 -0.32 5.92
C VAL A 76 4.51 0.47 5.57
N ILE A 77 5.45 -0.19 4.91
CA ILE A 77 6.65 0.40 4.33
C ILE A 77 6.65 0.09 2.83
N ILE A 78 6.81 1.10 1.99
CA ILE A 78 6.90 0.93 0.53
C ILE A 78 8.27 1.43 0.07
N THR A 79 8.98 0.64 -0.72
CA THR A 79 10.29 1.03 -1.26
C THR A 79 10.15 2.11 -2.33
N GLU A 80 11.17 2.97 -2.45
CA GLU A 80 11.12 4.06 -3.42
C GLU A 80 11.35 3.61 -4.86
N SER A 81 12.07 2.50 -5.05
CA SER A 81 12.39 1.91 -6.35
C SER A 81 11.43 0.78 -6.70
N LYS A 82 11.03 0.71 -7.99
CA LYS A 82 10.51 -0.53 -8.56
C LYS A 82 11.69 -1.52 -8.71
N PRO A 83 11.52 -2.81 -8.38
CA PRO A 83 12.55 -3.81 -8.64
C PRO A 83 12.89 -3.89 -10.14
#